data_AF-A0A960Y4E0-F1
#
_entry.id   AF-A0A960Y4E0-F1
#
_cell.length_a   1.000
_cell.length_b   1.000
_cell.length_c   1.000
_cell.angle_alpha   90.00
_cell.angle_beta   90.00
_cell.angle_gamma   90.00
#
_symmetry.space_group_name_H-M   'P 1'
#
loop_
_entity.id
_entity.type
_entity.pdbx_description
1 polymer ?
#
loop_
_entity_poly.entity_id
_entity_poly.type
_entity_poly.pdbx_seq_one_letter_code
_entity_poly.pdbx_strand_id
1 'polypeptide(L)'
;MTDKHDHKFIGKIHRSLVGVLLGVCLLFSSAIGVTLIAPRHVDPTWREPSSYYQVQMYDVADPNFYISSESAGVRSLQYVQHLKEGFSLLSFEENASTRILSSPELEKYITKLGDKDLKLTSRLLLLREPAEGMKDRVSQLKKSLQDQAKEEKKTLLDYTVLELYDPKMAEAFSVSYSEGVIEDFVDSNFVIIDEEKRQPWHRDPGVIYVKNPQEYRITPFGIGSQKGYKYDPNGEPVASLDELTGERLGFRSRRELIRLGESIYRLEGCWYCHTMQTRTLVQDVVLNGSESYPAPPSSPNEYIYEETTFPGTRRIGPDLSRTGIKRPSRDWHKAHFWAPKTASAGSIMPSFKHFFDFDPRGTRQSEVGIPNYQFEGIYQYLMVKGTRITAPTKAWWLGKDPVQTLQIIEGRKREER
;
A
#
# COMPACT_ATOMS: atom_id res chain seq x y z
N MET A 1 11.45 -86.19 13.75
CA MET A 1 11.39 -85.70 12.35
C MET A 1 10.38 -84.58 12.32
N THR A 2 10.89 -83.37 12.16
CA THR A 2 10.16 -82.10 12.11
C THR A 2 9.26 -82.06 10.88
N ASP A 3 7.96 -81.89 11.05
CA ASP A 3 7.10 -81.48 9.93
C ASP A 3 6.63 -80.05 10.15
N LYS A 4 6.91 -79.25 9.13
CA LYS A 4 6.93 -77.78 9.16
C LYS A 4 5.50 -77.24 9.17
N HIS A 5 5.20 -76.38 10.14
CA HIS A 5 4.13 -75.39 9.99
C HIS A 5 4.52 -74.40 8.88
N ASP A 6 4.14 -74.73 7.66
CA ASP A 6 4.33 -73.86 6.50
C ASP A 6 3.26 -72.77 6.52
N HIS A 7 3.64 -71.60 7.04
CA HIS A 7 2.82 -70.38 7.08
C HIS A 7 2.50 -69.89 5.65
N LYS A 8 1.50 -70.49 4.99
CA LYS A 8 0.91 -69.92 3.77
C LYS A 8 -0.17 -68.89 4.08
N PHE A 9 0.20 -67.84 4.81
CA PHE A 9 -0.65 -66.66 5.02
C PHE A 9 -1.01 -65.94 3.69
N ILE A 10 -0.24 -66.20 2.62
CA ILE A 10 -0.36 -65.54 1.32
C ILE A 10 -1.20 -66.37 0.31
N GLY A 11 -1.60 -67.60 0.65
CA GLY A 11 -2.12 -68.57 -0.32
C GLY A 11 -3.58 -68.41 -0.80
N LYS A 12 -4.36 -67.47 -0.25
CA LYS A 12 -5.76 -67.25 -0.65
C LYS A 12 -6.13 -65.76 -0.69
N ILE A 13 -5.31 -64.95 -1.35
CA ILE A 13 -5.77 -63.61 -1.77
C ILE A 13 -6.85 -63.82 -2.83
N HIS A 14 -8.09 -63.56 -2.46
CA HIS A 14 -9.25 -63.71 -3.33
C HIS A 14 -9.08 -62.77 -4.55
N ARG A 15 -9.46 -63.19 -5.76
CA ARG A 15 -9.35 -62.35 -6.98
C ARG A 15 -10.01 -60.98 -6.82
N SER A 16 -11.06 -60.92 -5.99
CA SER A 16 -11.73 -59.67 -5.59
C SER A 16 -10.83 -58.73 -4.77
N LEU A 17 -10.01 -59.25 -3.85
CA LEU A 17 -9.06 -58.45 -3.08
C LEU A 17 -7.95 -57.87 -3.98
N VAL A 18 -7.47 -58.65 -4.96
CA VAL A 18 -6.52 -58.14 -5.97
C VAL A 18 -7.16 -57.03 -6.81
N GLY A 19 -8.41 -57.21 -7.25
CA GLY A 19 -9.16 -56.19 -7.99
C GLY A 19 -9.37 -54.90 -7.19
N VAL A 20 -9.68 -55.00 -5.89
CA VAL A 20 -9.82 -53.84 -4.99
C VAL A 20 -8.47 -53.15 -4.79
N LEU A 21 -7.40 -53.88 -4.52
CA LEU A 21 -6.07 -53.30 -4.34
C LEU A 21 -5.58 -52.62 -5.62
N LEU A 22 -5.80 -53.22 -6.79
CA LEU A 22 -5.51 -52.60 -8.08
C LEU A 22 -6.36 -51.35 -8.29
N GLY A 23 -7.66 -51.40 -8.02
CA GLY A 23 -8.55 -50.24 -8.14
C GLY A 23 -8.14 -49.09 -7.23
N VAL A 24 -7.79 -49.39 -5.98
CA VAL A 24 -7.26 -48.43 -5.01
C VAL A 24 -5.95 -47.84 -5.51
N CYS A 25 -4.98 -48.66 -5.90
CA CYS A 25 -3.71 -48.18 -6.45
C CYS A 25 -3.90 -47.31 -7.69
N LEU A 26 -4.82 -47.67 -8.60
CA LEU A 26 -5.08 -46.92 -9.83
C LEU A 26 -5.78 -45.59 -9.53
N LEU A 27 -6.68 -45.55 -8.54
CA LEU A 27 -7.37 -44.34 -8.10
C LEU A 27 -6.41 -43.38 -7.37
N PHE A 28 -5.54 -43.90 -6.49
CA PHE A 28 -4.50 -43.07 -5.86
C PHE A 28 -3.43 -42.62 -6.87
N SER A 29 -3.03 -43.49 -7.80
CA SER A 29 -2.03 -43.14 -8.82
C SER A 29 -2.59 -42.12 -9.82
N SER A 30 -3.88 -42.21 -10.17
CA SER A 30 -4.53 -41.21 -11.02
C SER A 30 -4.75 -39.90 -10.27
N ALA A 31 -5.13 -39.92 -8.99
CA ALA A 31 -5.20 -38.72 -8.17
C ALA A 31 -3.83 -38.03 -8.04
N ILE A 32 -2.77 -38.79 -7.73
CA ILE A 32 -1.39 -38.27 -7.68
C ILE A 32 -0.99 -37.71 -9.06
N GLY A 33 -1.23 -38.46 -10.14
CA GLY A 33 -0.96 -38.03 -11.51
C GLY A 33 -1.70 -36.73 -11.86
N VAL A 34 -2.98 -36.61 -11.53
CA VAL A 34 -3.76 -35.38 -11.73
C VAL A 34 -3.20 -34.24 -10.89
N THR A 35 -2.91 -34.45 -9.60
CA THR A 35 -2.37 -33.38 -8.73
C THR A 35 -0.96 -32.91 -9.13
N LEU A 36 -0.14 -33.77 -9.73
CA LEU A 36 1.24 -33.42 -10.14
C LEU A 36 1.34 -32.95 -11.60
N ILE A 37 0.51 -33.47 -12.49
CA ILE A 37 0.58 -33.24 -13.94
C ILE A 37 -0.49 -32.25 -14.41
N ALA A 38 -1.72 -32.28 -13.86
CA ALA A 38 -2.75 -31.32 -14.26
C ALA A 38 -2.32 -29.87 -14.05
N PRO A 39 -1.66 -29.47 -12.94
CA PRO A 39 -1.06 -28.14 -12.86
C PRO A 39 0.15 -27.95 -13.76
N ARG A 40 0.44 -28.74 -14.79
CA ARG A 40 1.29 -28.30 -15.92
C ARG A 40 0.48 -27.90 -17.15
N HIS A 41 -0.81 -28.26 -17.14
CA HIS A 41 -1.76 -28.03 -18.22
C HIS A 41 -2.90 -27.06 -17.83
N VAL A 42 -3.04 -26.72 -16.54
CA VAL A 42 -3.89 -25.62 -16.09
C VAL A 42 -3.27 -24.30 -16.53
N ASP A 43 -4.10 -23.41 -17.06
CA ASP A 43 -3.71 -22.05 -17.47
C ASP A 43 -2.84 -21.39 -16.37
N PRO A 44 -1.61 -20.94 -16.70
CA PRO A 44 -0.69 -20.33 -15.73
C PRO A 44 -1.32 -19.20 -14.91
N THR A 45 -2.30 -18.48 -15.45
CA THR A 45 -3.02 -17.40 -14.75
C THR A 45 -3.76 -17.83 -13.48
N TRP A 46 -3.92 -19.14 -13.25
CA TRP A 46 -4.51 -19.70 -12.03
C TRP A 46 -3.51 -19.95 -10.90
N ARG A 47 -2.21 -19.96 -11.22
CA ARG A 47 -1.13 -20.31 -10.29
C ARG A 47 -0.06 -19.24 -10.22
N GLU A 48 -0.07 -18.32 -11.18
CA GLU A 48 0.86 -17.22 -11.30
C GLU A 48 0.08 -15.91 -11.41
N PRO A 49 0.66 -14.80 -10.89
CA PRO A 49 0.09 -13.48 -11.04
C PRO A 49 -0.13 -13.15 -12.52
N SER A 50 -1.29 -12.59 -12.81
CA SER A 50 -1.68 -12.17 -14.16
C SER A 50 -0.93 -10.94 -14.68
N SER A 51 -0.25 -10.19 -13.80
CA SER A 51 0.58 -9.05 -14.15
C SER A 51 1.59 -8.69 -13.05
N TYR A 52 2.64 -7.94 -13.40
CA TYR A 52 3.55 -7.38 -12.40
C TYR A 52 2.86 -6.36 -11.46
N TYR A 53 1.80 -5.66 -11.91
CA TYR A 53 0.97 -4.83 -11.03
C TYR A 53 0.35 -5.64 -9.90
N GLN A 54 -0.10 -6.84 -10.24
CA GLN A 54 -0.67 -7.75 -9.27
C GLN A 54 0.36 -8.19 -8.22
N VAL A 55 1.60 -8.44 -8.66
CA VAL A 55 2.73 -8.74 -7.77
C VAL A 55 2.98 -7.56 -6.85
N GLN A 56 3.18 -6.34 -7.37
CA GLN A 56 3.44 -5.13 -6.58
C GLN A 56 2.39 -4.84 -5.50
N MET A 57 1.11 -5.10 -5.79
CA MET A 57 0.04 -4.85 -4.81
C MET A 57 0.13 -5.78 -3.57
N TYR A 58 0.85 -6.90 -3.65
CA TYR A 58 1.05 -7.84 -2.54
C TYR A 58 2.51 -7.93 -2.04
N ASP A 59 3.47 -7.85 -2.97
CA ASP A 59 4.91 -7.82 -2.74
C ASP A 59 5.47 -6.40 -2.68
N VAL A 60 4.62 -5.45 -2.30
CA VAL A 60 4.92 -4.07 -1.89
C VAL A 60 5.21 -3.11 -3.05
N ALA A 61 4.34 -2.11 -3.22
CA ALA A 61 4.59 -0.96 -4.11
C ALA A 61 5.66 0.00 -3.54
N ASP A 62 5.91 -0.07 -2.23
CA ASP A 62 7.02 0.60 -1.59
C ASP A 62 7.60 -0.32 -0.51
N PRO A 63 8.56 -1.22 -0.84
CA PRO A 63 9.24 -2.06 0.16
C PRO A 63 9.94 -1.24 1.24
N ASN A 64 9.95 0.07 1.06
CA ASN A 64 10.61 1.04 1.86
C ASN A 64 9.62 1.94 2.64
N PHE A 65 8.31 1.69 2.59
CA PHE A 65 7.33 2.42 3.40
C PHE A 65 6.99 1.71 4.71
N TYR A 66 7.18 2.45 5.80
CA TYR A 66 7.08 1.98 7.16
C TYR A 66 6.16 2.86 7.99
N ILE A 67 5.34 2.25 8.85
CA ILE A 67 4.39 2.95 9.70
C ILE A 67 4.62 2.59 11.16
N SER A 68 4.70 3.60 12.05
CA SER A 68 4.77 3.40 13.50
C SER A 68 3.68 4.15 14.26
N SER A 69 3.24 3.56 15.37
CA SER A 69 2.38 4.14 16.40
C SER A 69 3.12 4.95 17.44
N GLU A 70 4.45 4.80 17.50
CA GLU A 70 5.24 5.26 18.64
C GLU A 70 5.73 6.69 18.43
N SER A 71 4.78 7.62 18.45
CA SER A 71 5.06 9.03 18.63
C SER A 71 4.46 9.45 19.96
N ALA A 72 5.27 9.40 21.01
CA ALA A 72 4.91 10.06 22.24
C ALA A 72 5.17 11.56 22.09
N GLY A 73 4.12 12.25 21.66
CA GLY A 73 4.05 13.70 21.54
C GLY A 73 3.04 14.13 20.49
N VAL A 74 3.04 13.46 19.34
CA VAL A 74 2.04 13.68 18.29
C VAL A 74 1.09 12.49 18.29
N ARG A 75 -0.20 12.80 18.46
CA ARG A 75 -1.33 11.88 18.41
C ARG A 75 -1.55 11.31 17.00
N SER A 76 -0.52 10.90 16.28
CA SER A 76 -0.63 10.41 14.90
C SER A 76 0.40 9.32 14.63
N LEU A 77 0.04 8.41 13.73
CA LEU A 77 0.98 7.48 13.14
C LEU A 77 2.11 8.25 12.45
N GLN A 78 3.32 7.71 12.56
CA GLN A 78 4.48 8.20 11.84
C GLN A 78 4.67 7.35 10.59
N TYR A 79 4.88 8.01 9.47
CA TYR A 79 5.21 7.38 8.21
C TYR A 79 6.68 7.63 7.91
N VAL A 80 7.41 6.58 7.58
CA VAL A 80 8.83 6.63 7.28
C VAL A 80 9.08 5.96 5.95
N GLN A 81 9.90 6.61 5.12
CA GLN A 81 10.37 6.12 3.84
C GLN A 81 11.83 5.67 3.95
N HIS A 82 12.18 4.52 3.40
CA HIS A 82 13.54 3.99 3.31
C HIS A 82 14.13 4.31 1.93
N LEU A 83 15.04 5.25 1.92
CA LEU A 83 15.63 5.81 0.71
C LEU A 83 16.96 5.12 0.44
N LYS A 84 17.21 4.76 -0.82
CA LYS A 84 18.45 4.10 -1.26
C LYS A 84 19.06 4.83 -2.44
N GLU A 85 20.38 5.00 -2.38
CA GLU A 85 21.17 5.57 -3.48
C GLU A 85 20.95 4.79 -4.78
N GLY A 86 20.65 5.51 -5.86
CA GLY A 86 20.42 4.94 -7.19
C GLY A 86 19.04 4.30 -7.40
N PHE A 87 18.21 4.24 -6.35
CA PHE A 87 16.94 3.50 -6.36
C PHE A 87 15.72 4.36 -6.07
N SER A 88 15.83 5.32 -5.16
CA SER A 88 14.73 6.24 -4.83
C SER A 88 14.78 7.48 -5.72
N LEU A 89 13.65 7.88 -6.30
CA LEU A 89 13.56 9.14 -7.04
C LEU A 89 13.19 10.26 -6.08
N LEU A 90 14.01 11.29 -6.01
CA LEU A 90 13.85 12.37 -5.05
C LEU A 90 13.67 13.70 -5.78
N SER A 91 12.93 14.61 -5.15
CA SER A 91 13.00 16.03 -5.49
C SER A 91 13.17 16.91 -4.28
N PHE A 92 13.65 18.10 -4.58
CA PHE A 92 13.82 19.20 -3.66
C PHE A 92 13.17 20.42 -4.30
N GLU A 93 11.91 20.68 -3.96
CA GLU A 93 11.08 21.72 -4.54
C GLU A 93 10.77 22.81 -3.50
N GLU A 94 11.12 24.06 -3.85
CA GLU A 94 10.72 25.23 -3.08
C GLU A 94 9.24 25.56 -3.33
N ASN A 95 8.56 26.05 -2.30
CA ASN A 95 7.15 26.44 -2.40
C ASN A 95 6.93 27.86 -1.84
N ALA A 96 5.68 28.27 -1.61
CA ALA A 96 5.40 29.62 -1.11
C ALA A 96 6.07 29.94 0.24
N SER A 97 6.28 28.95 1.11
CA SER A 97 6.78 29.11 2.49
C SER A 97 8.13 28.43 2.76
N THR A 98 8.65 27.61 1.84
CA THR A 98 9.89 26.85 2.03
C THR A 98 10.95 27.28 1.03
N ARG A 99 12.17 27.47 1.50
CA ARG A 99 13.37 27.71 0.69
C ARG A 99 14.43 26.67 0.99
N ILE A 100 15.21 26.30 -0.02
CA ILE A 100 16.24 25.27 0.10
C ILE A 100 17.59 25.89 -0.25
N LEU A 101 18.51 25.82 0.70
CA LEU A 101 19.91 26.20 0.54
C LEU A 101 20.77 24.96 0.35
N SER A 102 21.91 25.11 -0.31
CA SER A 102 22.87 24.02 -0.48
C SER A 102 24.29 24.55 -0.70
N SER A 103 25.25 23.62 -0.75
CA SER A 103 26.54 23.88 -1.39
C SER A 103 26.35 24.11 -2.90
N PRO A 104 27.29 24.81 -3.58
CA PRO A 104 27.18 25.11 -5.01
C PRO A 104 27.01 23.87 -5.89
N GLU A 105 27.62 22.74 -5.51
CA GLU A 105 27.57 21.49 -6.27
C GLU A 105 26.18 20.83 -6.29
N LEU A 106 25.39 21.06 -5.24
CA LEU A 106 24.07 20.46 -5.06
C LEU A 106 22.92 21.35 -5.55
N GLU A 107 23.20 22.61 -5.89
CA GLU A 107 22.18 23.58 -6.29
C GLU A 107 21.41 23.16 -7.55
N LYS A 108 22.07 22.39 -8.44
CA LYS A 108 21.46 21.81 -9.64
C LYS A 108 20.31 20.82 -9.37
N TYR A 109 20.18 20.31 -8.14
CA TYR A 109 19.10 19.38 -7.75
C TYR A 109 17.87 20.08 -7.16
N ILE A 110 17.94 21.39 -6.93
CA ILE A 110 16.85 22.15 -6.31
C ILE A 110 15.97 22.76 -7.40
N THR A 111 14.69 22.42 -7.38
CA THR A 111 13.64 23.08 -8.16
C THR A 111 13.26 24.37 -7.43
N LYS A 112 13.65 25.51 -8.00
CA LYS A 112 13.39 26.84 -7.42
C LYS A 112 11.96 27.27 -7.69
N LEU A 113 11.44 28.15 -6.83
CA LEU A 113 10.09 28.69 -7.01
C LEU A 113 9.99 29.41 -8.36
N GLY A 114 9.13 28.92 -9.26
CA GLY A 114 8.95 29.45 -10.61
C GLY A 114 9.70 28.69 -11.71
N ASP A 115 10.49 27.67 -11.36
CA ASP A 115 11.02 26.72 -12.34
C ASP A 115 9.85 26.04 -13.07
N LYS A 116 9.94 25.95 -14.40
CA LYS A 116 8.90 25.31 -15.23
C LYS A 116 8.90 23.79 -15.11
N ASP A 117 10.07 23.23 -14.86
CA ASP A 117 10.32 21.79 -14.84
C ASP A 117 10.87 21.36 -13.49
N LEU A 118 10.31 20.27 -12.99
CA LEU A 118 10.77 19.61 -11.77
C LEU A 118 12.12 18.92 -11.98
N LYS A 119 13.07 19.17 -11.07
CA LYS A 119 14.38 18.53 -11.04
C LYS A 119 14.32 17.28 -10.16
N LEU A 120 14.82 16.18 -10.72
CA LEU A 120 14.76 14.86 -10.11
C LEU A 120 16.17 14.28 -9.98
N THR A 121 16.38 13.46 -8.95
CA THR A 121 17.63 12.74 -8.79
C THR A 121 17.41 11.38 -8.14
N SER A 122 18.21 10.40 -8.55
CA SER A 122 18.35 9.11 -7.85
C SER A 122 19.50 9.11 -6.84
N ARG A 123 20.26 10.21 -6.75
CA ARG A 123 21.28 10.38 -5.72
C ARG A 123 20.60 10.61 -4.38
N LEU A 124 21.04 9.88 -3.36
CA LEU A 124 20.53 10.00 -2.01
C LEU A 124 20.99 11.35 -1.43
N LEU A 125 20.04 12.27 -1.37
CA LEU A 125 20.20 13.57 -0.75
C LEU A 125 19.02 13.80 0.20
N LEU A 126 19.23 14.60 1.24
CA LEU A 126 18.22 14.83 2.27
C LEU A 126 18.17 16.30 2.66
N LEU A 127 17.03 16.69 3.22
CA LEU A 127 16.84 17.99 3.85
C LEU A 127 17.04 17.90 5.36
N ARG A 128 17.71 18.90 5.93
CA ARG A 128 17.89 19.10 7.37
C ARG A 128 17.80 20.58 7.74
N GLU A 129 17.79 20.86 9.04
CA GLU A 129 18.04 22.22 9.53
C GLU A 129 19.45 22.69 9.12
N PRO A 130 19.61 23.95 8.67
CA PRO A 130 20.89 24.44 8.21
C PRO A 130 22.00 24.32 9.25
N ALA A 131 23.11 23.71 8.86
CA ALA A 131 24.31 23.60 9.69
C ALA A 131 24.84 24.98 10.12
N GLU A 132 25.65 25.01 11.18
CA GLU A 132 26.15 26.26 11.77
C GLU A 132 26.88 27.17 10.76
N GLY A 133 27.65 26.58 9.83
CA GLY A 133 28.33 27.31 8.76
C GLY A 133 27.41 27.95 7.71
N MET A 134 26.10 27.67 7.75
CA MET A 134 25.10 28.23 6.84
C MET A 134 24.28 29.37 7.47
N LYS A 135 24.45 29.65 8.78
CA LYS A 135 23.65 30.65 9.52
C LYS A 135 23.71 32.05 8.90
N ASP A 136 24.87 32.47 8.40
CA ASP A 136 25.03 33.77 7.74
C ASP A 136 24.25 33.84 6.43
N ARG A 137 24.30 32.78 5.62
CA ARG A 137 23.54 32.67 4.37
C ARG A 137 22.03 32.63 4.63
N VAL A 138 21.61 31.92 5.68
CA VAL A 138 20.20 31.89 6.13
C VAL A 138 19.74 33.30 6.51
N SER A 139 20.54 34.03 7.29
CA SER A 139 20.21 35.39 7.74
C SER A 139 20.11 36.37 6.57
N GLN A 140 21.05 36.29 5.62
CA GLN A 140 21.03 37.08 4.38
C GLN A 140 19.80 36.77 3.52
N LEU A 141 19.48 35.49 3.33
CA LEU A 141 18.30 35.07 2.57
C LEU A 141 17.00 35.55 3.23
N LYS A 142 16.84 35.34 4.54
CA LYS A 142 15.65 35.80 5.27
C LYS A 142 15.48 37.31 5.13
N LYS A 143 16.56 38.08 5.26
CA LYS A 143 16.52 39.54 5.04
C LYS A 143 16.08 39.90 3.61
N SER A 144 16.66 39.26 2.59
CA SER A 144 16.28 39.50 1.19
C SER A 144 14.80 39.19 0.92
N LEU A 145 14.26 38.11 1.49
CA LEU A 145 12.85 37.74 1.35
C LEU A 145 11.93 38.74 2.07
N GLN A 146 12.35 39.23 3.24
CA GLN A 146 11.61 40.26 3.97
C GLN A 146 11.56 41.57 3.19
N ASP A 147 12.66 41.97 2.55
CA ASP A 147 12.72 43.18 1.74
C ASP A 147 11.85 43.05 0.49
N GLN A 148 11.89 41.91 -0.22
CA GLN A 148 10.97 41.61 -1.33
C GLN A 148 9.49 41.63 -0.91
N ALA A 149 9.14 41.01 0.22
CA ALA A 149 7.76 40.99 0.68
C ALA A 149 7.22 42.40 1.00
N LYS A 150 8.07 43.29 1.53
CA LYS A 150 7.74 44.70 1.76
C LYS A 150 7.50 45.45 0.44
N GLU A 151 8.35 45.25 -0.55
CA GLU A 151 8.19 45.86 -1.88
C GLU A 151 6.89 45.41 -2.56
N GLU A 152 6.55 44.12 -2.46
CA GLU A 152 5.33 43.54 -3.05
C GLU A 152 4.07 43.79 -2.22
N LYS A 153 4.16 44.49 -1.08
CA LYS A 153 3.07 44.70 -0.11
C LYS A 153 2.36 43.40 0.32
N LYS A 154 3.10 42.30 0.37
CA LYS A 154 2.60 40.99 0.80
C LYS A 154 2.80 40.81 2.31
N THR A 155 1.91 40.06 2.93
CA THR A 155 2.04 39.68 4.34
C THR A 155 3.34 38.90 4.55
N LEU A 156 4.10 39.26 5.59
CA LEU A 156 5.29 38.51 6.01
C LEU A 156 4.90 37.08 6.39
N LEU A 157 5.31 36.12 5.56
CA LEU A 157 5.27 34.70 5.88
C LEU A 157 6.60 34.33 6.54
N ASP A 158 6.55 33.56 7.64
CA ASP A 158 7.76 32.94 8.17
C ASP A 158 8.20 31.85 7.19
N TYR A 159 9.40 31.99 6.66
CA TYR A 159 9.94 31.04 5.68
C TYR A 159 10.74 29.97 6.41
N THR A 160 10.36 28.71 6.19
CA THR A 160 11.18 27.55 6.58
C THR A 160 12.35 27.46 5.61
N VAL A 161 13.58 27.52 6.14
CA VAL A 161 14.81 27.39 5.35
C VAL A 161 15.46 26.06 5.70
N LEU A 162 15.64 25.20 4.70
CA LEU A 162 16.26 23.89 4.85
C LEU A 162 17.58 23.84 4.08
N GLU A 163 18.51 23.00 4.55
CA GLU A 163 19.75 22.70 3.85
C GLU A 163 19.62 21.33 3.15
N LEU A 164 19.91 21.31 1.85
CA LEU A 164 20.13 20.09 1.09
C LEU A 164 21.58 19.64 1.29
N TYR A 165 21.76 18.41 1.76
CA TYR A 165 23.07 17.82 2.02
C TYR A 165 23.15 16.36 1.55
N ASP A 166 24.39 15.87 1.47
CA ASP A 166 24.72 14.48 1.19
C ASP A 166 25.01 13.76 2.52
N PRO A 167 24.20 12.74 2.90
CA PRO A 167 24.36 12.05 4.17
C PRO A 167 25.54 11.06 4.20
N LYS A 168 26.30 10.89 3.10
CA LYS A 168 27.46 9.98 2.96
C LYS A 168 27.18 8.51 3.32
N MET A 169 25.91 8.12 3.32
CA MET A 169 25.43 6.77 3.57
C MET A 169 24.76 6.22 2.31
N ALA A 170 24.73 4.90 2.13
CA ALA A 170 24.13 4.26 0.96
C ALA A 170 22.59 4.15 1.06
N GLU A 171 22.06 4.23 2.27
CA GLU A 171 20.63 4.23 2.57
C GLU A 171 20.33 5.21 3.71
N ALA A 172 19.12 5.74 3.76
CA ALA A 172 18.67 6.61 4.83
C ALA A 172 17.15 6.53 5.01
N PHE A 173 16.63 7.13 6.06
CA PHE A 173 15.20 7.16 6.33
C PHE A 173 14.68 8.59 6.29
N SER A 174 13.48 8.78 5.74
CA SER A 174 12.81 10.08 5.67
C SER A 174 11.46 10.02 6.37
N VAL A 175 11.10 11.08 7.10
CA VAL A 175 9.75 11.22 7.63
C VAL A 175 8.80 11.69 6.52
N SER A 176 7.57 11.15 6.51
CA SER A 176 6.48 11.61 5.66
C SER A 176 5.33 12.13 6.53
N TYR A 177 4.90 13.37 6.26
CA TYR A 177 3.97 14.08 7.15
C TYR A 177 2.50 13.77 6.88
N SER A 178 2.15 13.37 5.65
CA SER A 178 0.84 12.81 5.29
C SER A 178 0.75 12.75 3.78
N GLU A 179 0.82 11.57 3.16
CA GLU A 179 0.23 11.37 1.84
C GLU A 179 -0.42 9.98 1.79
N GLY A 180 -1.54 9.91 1.06
CA GLY A 180 -2.20 8.66 0.74
C GLY A 180 -1.27 7.75 -0.06
N VAL A 181 -1.68 6.50 -0.22
CA VAL A 181 -0.98 5.51 -1.06
C VAL A 181 -0.64 6.16 -2.40
N ILE A 182 0.64 6.46 -2.63
CA ILE A 182 1.14 6.74 -3.96
C ILE A 182 1.16 5.37 -4.65
N GLU A 183 0.41 5.26 -5.73
CA GLU A 183 0.39 4.05 -6.57
C GLU A 183 1.55 4.17 -7.55
N ASP A 184 2.70 3.65 -7.14
CA ASP A 184 3.90 3.57 -7.96
C ASP A 184 3.83 2.37 -8.91
N PHE A 185 4.28 2.56 -10.15
CA PHE A 185 4.21 1.58 -11.23
C PHE A 185 5.62 1.16 -11.71
N VAL A 186 6.53 0.69 -10.82
CA VAL A 186 7.83 0.08 -11.21
C VAL A 186 8.08 -1.31 -10.64
N ASP A 187 8.60 -2.22 -11.46
CA ASP A 187 8.94 -3.58 -11.03
C ASP A 187 10.06 -3.61 -9.95
N SER A 188 10.45 -4.81 -9.52
CA SER A 188 11.51 -5.00 -8.51
C SER A 188 12.88 -4.46 -8.91
N ASN A 189 13.08 -4.12 -10.19
CA ASN A 189 14.28 -3.52 -10.74
C ASN A 189 14.10 -2.02 -11.03
N PHE A 190 13.02 -1.42 -10.52
CA PHE A 190 12.68 -0.02 -10.71
C PHE A 190 12.43 0.33 -12.19
N VAL A 191 12.00 -0.65 -12.98
CA VAL A 191 11.58 -0.45 -14.38
C VAL A 191 10.10 -0.16 -14.43
N ILE A 192 9.76 0.91 -15.12
CA ILE A 192 8.42 1.42 -15.32
C ILE A 192 7.55 0.37 -16.01
N ILE A 193 6.41 0.02 -15.40
CA ILE A 193 5.51 -1.02 -15.92
C ILE A 193 4.45 -0.45 -16.88
N ASP A 194 4.08 0.84 -16.76
CA ASP A 194 3.06 1.49 -17.63
C ASP A 194 3.56 2.73 -18.39
N GLU A 195 4.36 2.58 -19.45
CA GLU A 195 4.89 3.75 -20.20
C GLU A 195 3.83 4.72 -20.78
N GLU A 196 2.56 4.30 -20.86
CA GLU A 196 1.45 5.09 -21.40
C GLU A 196 0.81 6.04 -20.38
N LYS A 197 1.06 5.86 -19.08
CA LYS A 197 0.56 6.76 -18.03
C LYS A 197 1.53 7.91 -17.83
N ARG A 198 1.30 9.03 -18.54
CA ARG A 198 2.02 10.29 -18.31
C ARG A 198 1.03 11.34 -17.84
N GLN A 199 1.11 11.81 -16.58
CA GLN A 199 0.36 13.00 -16.18
C GLN A 199 1.01 14.26 -16.79
N PRO A 200 0.30 15.40 -16.92
CA PRO A 200 0.89 16.61 -17.52
C PRO A 200 1.92 17.32 -16.61
N TRP A 201 1.79 17.16 -15.29
CA TRP A 201 2.67 17.77 -14.28
C TRP A 201 3.61 16.75 -13.60
N HIS A 202 3.38 15.45 -13.78
CA HIS A 202 4.37 14.41 -13.53
C HIS A 202 4.85 13.90 -14.87
N ARG A 203 6.15 13.99 -15.16
CA ARG A 203 6.77 13.21 -16.23
C ARG A 203 6.77 11.69 -15.85
N ASP A 204 5.60 11.14 -15.53
CA ASP A 204 5.31 9.77 -15.04
C ASP A 204 5.76 8.69 -16.05
N PRO A 205 5.95 7.42 -15.66
CA PRO A 205 5.47 6.75 -14.43
C PRO A 205 6.57 6.07 -13.59
N GLY A 206 6.20 5.59 -12.41
CA GLY A 206 6.70 4.32 -11.92
C GLY A 206 7.62 4.33 -10.71
N VAL A 207 8.49 5.33 -10.55
CA VAL A 207 9.48 5.32 -9.46
C VAL A 207 8.89 5.98 -8.21
N ILE A 208 9.14 5.40 -7.02
CA ILE A 208 8.80 6.04 -5.74
C ILE A 208 9.45 7.41 -5.72
N TYR A 209 8.60 8.43 -5.82
CA TYR A 209 9.01 9.80 -5.90
C TYR A 209 8.72 10.50 -4.58
N VAL A 210 9.77 10.72 -3.79
CA VAL A 210 9.64 11.40 -2.50
C VAL A 210 9.93 12.88 -2.68
N LYS A 211 8.93 13.70 -2.42
CA LYS A 211 9.06 15.16 -2.41
C LYS A 211 9.65 15.64 -1.11
N ASN A 212 10.71 16.43 -1.21
CA ASN A 212 11.33 17.11 -0.08
C ASN A 212 11.64 16.17 1.11
N PRO A 213 12.32 15.03 0.89
CA PRO A 213 12.59 14.08 1.96
C PRO A 213 13.43 14.73 3.07
N GLN A 214 12.96 14.60 4.32
CA GLN A 214 13.64 15.09 5.51
C GLN A 214 14.15 13.90 6.30
N GLU A 215 15.43 13.92 6.64
CA GLU A 215 16.05 12.81 7.37
C GLU A 215 15.30 12.51 8.67
N TYR A 216 14.96 11.24 8.87
CA TYR A 216 14.30 10.78 10.07
C TYR A 216 15.33 10.65 11.19
N ARG A 217 15.27 11.62 12.10
CA ARG A 217 16.12 11.72 13.27
C ARG A 217 15.30 11.58 14.54
N ILE A 218 15.85 10.89 15.52
CA ILE A 218 15.16 10.56 16.77
C ILE A 218 15.98 10.95 17.99
N THR A 219 15.29 11.35 19.05
CA THR A 219 15.88 11.59 20.37
C THR A 219 15.07 10.83 21.43
N PRO A 220 15.72 10.15 22.39
CA PRO A 220 15.02 9.54 23.51
C PRO A 220 14.34 10.62 24.36
N PHE A 221 13.14 10.35 24.83
CA PHE A 221 12.47 11.21 25.80
C PHE A 221 11.86 10.36 26.92
N GLY A 222 11.67 10.97 28.09
CA GLY A 222 11.03 10.33 29.24
C GLY A 222 10.07 11.29 29.92
N ILE A 223 8.82 10.88 30.13
CA ILE A 223 7.82 11.62 30.90
C ILE A 223 7.26 10.68 31.98
N GLY A 224 7.60 10.96 33.24
CA GLY A 224 7.25 10.09 34.36
C GLY A 224 7.85 8.69 34.18
N SER A 225 7.01 7.65 34.19
CA SER A 225 7.42 6.27 33.93
C SER A 225 7.47 5.89 32.44
N GLN A 226 7.00 6.76 31.55
CA GLN A 226 7.01 6.51 30.11
C GLN A 226 8.37 6.91 29.55
N LYS A 227 9.02 5.98 28.85
CA LYS A 227 10.22 6.22 28.03
C LYS A 227 9.84 5.91 26.59
N GLY A 228 10.41 6.64 25.65
CA GLY A 228 10.22 6.38 24.22
C GLY A 228 11.13 7.25 23.37
N TYR A 229 10.80 7.32 22.08
CA TYR A 229 11.48 8.17 21.11
C TYR A 229 10.49 9.12 20.44
N LYS A 230 11.00 10.24 19.97
CA LYS A 230 10.24 11.17 19.14
C LYS A 230 11.15 11.68 18.03
N TYR A 231 10.53 12.12 16.94
CA TYR A 231 11.23 12.88 15.92
C TYR A 231 11.88 14.12 16.55
N ASP A 232 13.14 14.36 16.20
CA ASP A 232 13.91 15.53 16.63
C ASP A 232 14.89 15.89 15.51
N PRO A 233 14.80 17.09 14.89
CA PRO A 233 15.75 17.52 13.86
C PRO A 233 17.21 17.52 14.31
N ASN A 234 17.46 17.65 15.62
CA ASN A 234 18.79 17.62 16.22
C ASN A 234 19.17 16.23 16.78
N GLY A 235 18.30 15.24 16.61
CA GLY A 235 18.52 13.88 17.06
C GLY A 235 19.44 13.08 16.15
N GLU A 236 19.62 11.81 16.51
CA GLU A 236 20.44 10.87 15.75
C GLU A 236 19.65 10.28 14.57
N PRO A 237 20.25 10.14 13.39
CA PRO A 237 19.61 9.47 12.26
C PRO A 237 19.44 7.99 12.55
N VAL A 238 18.38 7.39 11.98
CA VAL A 238 18.22 5.93 12.01
C VAL A 238 19.30 5.29 11.13
N ALA A 239 20.07 4.36 11.71
CA ALA A 239 21.27 3.82 11.10
C ALA A 239 20.99 2.64 10.16
N SER A 240 19.91 1.89 10.36
CA SER A 240 19.59 0.72 9.54
C SER A 240 18.11 0.34 9.56
N LEU A 241 17.72 -0.52 8.61
CA LEU A 241 16.37 -1.10 8.57
C LEU A 241 16.07 -1.98 9.80
N ASP A 242 17.07 -2.72 10.30
CA ASP A 242 16.93 -3.54 11.50
C ASP A 242 16.64 -2.68 12.74
N GLU A 243 17.26 -1.49 12.82
CA GLU A 243 16.97 -0.54 13.87
C GLU A 243 15.54 0.00 13.77
N LEU A 244 15.09 0.36 12.55
CA LEU A 244 13.75 0.88 12.30
C LEU A 244 12.65 -0.14 12.65
N THR A 245 12.82 -1.38 12.20
CA THR A 245 11.81 -2.45 12.36
C THR A 245 11.95 -3.24 13.65
N GLY A 246 13.08 -3.11 14.35
CA GLY A 246 13.33 -3.77 15.61
C GLY A 246 12.33 -3.38 16.70
N GLU A 247 12.26 -4.19 17.75
CA GLU A 247 11.34 -4.01 18.88
C GLU A 247 11.40 -2.60 19.49
N ARG A 248 12.56 -1.94 19.39
CA ARG A 248 12.82 -0.59 19.91
C ARG A 248 12.03 0.52 19.22
N LEU A 249 11.80 0.43 17.90
CA LEU A 249 11.13 1.47 17.11
C LEU A 249 9.80 0.98 16.49
N GLY A 250 9.65 -0.33 16.32
CA GLY A 250 8.39 -1.01 16.09
C GLY A 250 7.68 -0.65 14.78
N PHE A 251 8.39 -0.12 13.78
CA PHE A 251 7.81 0.19 12.49
C PHE A 251 7.41 -1.08 11.74
N ARG A 252 6.24 -1.04 11.08
CA ARG A 252 5.73 -2.13 10.25
C ARG A 252 5.77 -1.74 8.80
N SER A 253 6.20 -2.66 7.96
CA SER A 253 6.11 -2.53 6.50
C SER A 253 4.64 -2.53 6.05
N ARG A 254 4.36 -1.92 4.90
CA ARG A 254 3.03 -1.98 4.28
C ARG A 254 2.54 -3.41 4.06
N ARG A 255 3.44 -4.35 3.72
CA ARG A 255 3.12 -5.78 3.54
C ARG A 255 2.51 -6.39 4.81
N GLU A 256 3.16 -6.13 5.95
CA GLU A 256 2.69 -6.62 7.24
C GLU A 256 1.33 -6.03 7.59
N LEU A 257 1.11 -4.75 7.25
CA LEU A 257 -0.19 -4.10 7.45
C LEU A 257 -1.29 -4.70 6.56
N ILE A 258 -1.01 -5.02 5.29
CA ILE A 258 -1.99 -5.69 4.41
C ILE A 258 -2.39 -7.05 5.01
N ARG A 259 -1.41 -7.86 5.45
CA ARG A 259 -1.68 -9.16 6.11
C ARG A 259 -2.45 -9.00 7.41
N LEU A 260 -2.10 -8.00 8.21
CA LEU A 260 -2.84 -7.64 9.41
C LEU A 260 -4.28 -7.25 9.07
N GLY A 261 -4.48 -6.45 8.02
CA GLY A 261 -5.79 -6.03 7.52
C GLY A 261 -6.66 -7.18 7.03
N GLU A 262 -6.08 -8.17 6.36
CA GLU A 262 -6.77 -9.39 5.98
C GLU A 262 -7.25 -10.15 7.23
N SER A 263 -6.38 -10.27 8.24
CA SER A 263 -6.73 -10.88 9.52
C SER A 263 -7.82 -10.10 10.25
N ILE A 264 -7.76 -8.78 10.25
CA ILE A 264 -8.79 -7.91 10.84
C ILE A 264 -10.11 -8.08 10.09
N TYR A 265 -10.11 -8.05 8.76
CA TYR A 265 -11.31 -8.27 7.93
C TYR A 265 -12.02 -9.58 8.28
N ARG A 266 -11.23 -10.64 8.55
CA ARG A 266 -11.72 -11.94 9.01
C ARG A 266 -12.28 -11.88 10.43
N LEU A 267 -11.51 -11.37 11.39
CA LEU A 267 -11.84 -11.37 12.82
C LEU A 267 -13.02 -10.47 13.16
N GLU A 268 -13.13 -9.33 12.49
CA GLU A 268 -14.23 -8.37 12.65
C GLU A 268 -15.51 -8.81 11.93
N GLY A 269 -15.46 -9.92 11.18
CA GLY A 269 -16.62 -10.49 10.51
C GLY A 269 -17.14 -9.63 9.34
N CYS A 270 -16.31 -8.77 8.75
CA CYS A 270 -16.69 -7.91 7.63
C CYS A 270 -17.28 -8.72 6.45
N TRP A 271 -16.74 -9.91 6.22
CA TRP A 271 -17.16 -10.85 5.18
C TRP A 271 -18.61 -11.38 5.33
N TYR A 272 -19.22 -11.28 6.53
CA TYR A 272 -20.64 -11.62 6.70
C TYR A 272 -21.58 -10.61 6.03
N CYS A 273 -21.14 -9.36 5.90
CA CYS A 273 -21.94 -8.27 5.35
C CYS A 273 -21.49 -7.85 3.94
N HIS A 274 -20.21 -8.04 3.62
CA HIS A 274 -19.59 -7.58 2.40
C HIS A 274 -19.03 -8.75 1.58
N THR A 275 -19.44 -8.82 0.32
CA THR A 275 -18.81 -9.69 -0.67
C THR A 275 -17.54 -9.03 -1.23
N MET A 276 -16.61 -9.84 -1.71
CA MET A 276 -15.45 -9.39 -2.47
C MET A 276 -15.46 -10.01 -3.86
N GLN A 277 -16.59 -9.95 -4.57
CA GLN A 277 -16.72 -10.54 -5.90
C GLN A 277 -17.70 -9.73 -6.76
N THR A 278 -17.18 -8.93 -7.68
CA THR A 278 -18.01 -8.31 -8.74
C THR A 278 -18.44 -9.38 -9.74
N ARG A 279 -19.75 -9.57 -9.93
CA ARG A 279 -20.27 -10.56 -10.88
C ARG A 279 -20.29 -9.98 -12.30
N THR A 280 -20.49 -10.84 -13.29
CA THR A 280 -20.62 -10.47 -14.71
C THR A 280 -21.95 -9.77 -15.07
N LEU A 281 -22.82 -9.54 -14.08
CA LEU A 281 -24.08 -8.81 -14.28
C LEU A 281 -23.79 -7.33 -14.51
N VAL A 282 -24.46 -6.73 -15.50
CA VAL A 282 -24.32 -5.30 -15.83
C VAL A 282 -24.57 -4.43 -14.60
N GLN A 283 -25.57 -4.78 -13.80
CA GLN A 283 -25.90 -4.03 -12.58
C GLN A 283 -24.78 -4.08 -11.54
N ASP A 284 -24.10 -5.23 -11.40
CA ASP A 284 -22.96 -5.38 -10.49
C ASP A 284 -21.76 -4.56 -10.99
N VAL A 285 -21.49 -4.64 -12.28
CA VAL A 285 -20.39 -3.92 -12.93
C VAL A 285 -20.58 -2.40 -12.83
N VAL A 286 -21.80 -1.90 -13.03
CA VAL A 286 -22.11 -0.47 -12.87
C VAL A 286 -22.07 -0.06 -11.40
N LEU A 287 -22.69 -0.83 -10.50
CA LEU A 287 -22.77 -0.49 -9.07
C LEU A 287 -21.40 -0.51 -8.39
N ASN A 288 -20.52 -1.45 -8.75
CA ASN A 288 -19.20 -1.60 -8.13
C ASN A 288 -18.13 -0.72 -8.80
N GLY A 289 -18.46 -0.08 -9.93
CA GLY A 289 -17.57 0.85 -10.62
C GLY A 289 -17.32 2.15 -9.85
N SER A 290 -16.43 2.97 -10.41
CA SER A 290 -16.24 4.37 -10.01
C SER A 290 -17.23 5.28 -10.76
N GLU A 291 -17.25 6.57 -10.43
CA GLU A 291 -18.06 7.56 -11.16
C GLU A 291 -17.66 7.66 -12.64
N SER A 292 -16.40 7.33 -12.96
CA SER A 292 -15.85 7.46 -14.32
C SER A 292 -15.87 6.14 -15.09
N TYR A 293 -15.83 4.99 -14.42
CA TYR A 293 -15.62 3.70 -15.08
C TYR A 293 -16.37 2.52 -14.43
N PRO A 294 -16.98 1.63 -15.22
CA PRO A 294 -17.58 0.40 -14.72
C PRO A 294 -16.52 -0.57 -14.14
N ALA A 295 -16.91 -1.32 -13.10
CA ALA A 295 -16.03 -2.29 -12.46
C ALA A 295 -15.78 -3.54 -13.33
N PRO A 296 -14.54 -4.05 -13.40
CA PRO A 296 -14.29 -5.38 -13.92
C PRO A 296 -15.04 -6.45 -13.13
N PRO A 297 -15.64 -7.46 -13.81
CA PRO A 297 -15.98 -8.72 -13.17
C PRO A 297 -14.75 -9.28 -12.44
N SER A 298 -14.99 -9.86 -11.28
CA SER A 298 -13.91 -10.45 -10.48
C SER A 298 -13.37 -11.70 -11.16
N SER A 299 -12.05 -11.86 -11.10
CA SER A 299 -11.35 -13.00 -11.71
C SER A 299 -10.55 -13.78 -10.66
N PRO A 300 -10.39 -15.12 -10.80
CA PRO A 300 -9.70 -15.96 -9.82
C PRO A 300 -8.27 -15.51 -9.50
N ASN A 301 -7.57 -14.96 -10.50
CA ASN A 301 -6.24 -14.38 -10.32
C ASN A 301 -6.20 -13.40 -9.15
N GLU A 302 -7.22 -12.56 -8.94
CA GLU A 302 -7.23 -11.50 -7.92
C GLU A 302 -6.97 -12.02 -6.50
N TYR A 303 -7.24 -13.30 -6.26
CA TYR A 303 -7.19 -13.93 -4.94
C TYR A 303 -5.93 -14.78 -4.69
N ILE A 304 -5.01 -14.90 -5.65
CA ILE A 304 -3.84 -15.81 -5.59
C ILE A 304 -2.95 -15.58 -4.36
N TYR A 305 -2.88 -14.33 -3.88
CA TYR A 305 -2.03 -13.95 -2.74
C TYR A 305 -2.82 -13.71 -1.45
N GLU A 306 -4.13 -13.95 -1.43
CA GLU A 306 -4.90 -13.95 -0.19
C GLU A 306 -4.65 -15.28 0.52
N GLU A 307 -4.39 -15.22 1.83
CA GLU A 307 -4.30 -16.44 2.64
C GLU A 307 -5.69 -17.11 2.72
N THR A 308 -6.74 -16.31 2.79
CA THR A 308 -8.14 -16.78 2.77
C THR A 308 -8.97 -15.91 1.81
N THR A 309 -9.71 -16.55 0.92
CA THR A 309 -10.56 -15.85 -0.04
C THR A 309 -11.95 -15.57 0.54
N PHE A 310 -12.47 -14.36 0.32
CA PHE A 310 -13.78 -13.92 0.86
C PHE A 310 -14.76 -13.49 -0.24
N PRO A 311 -15.12 -14.35 -1.22
CA PRO A 311 -16.09 -13.97 -2.25
C PRO A 311 -17.44 -13.52 -1.65
N GLY A 312 -17.79 -14.08 -0.48
CA GLY A 312 -18.97 -13.75 0.30
C GLY A 312 -20.24 -14.41 -0.25
N THR A 313 -21.23 -14.63 0.63
CA THR A 313 -22.48 -15.31 0.28
C THR A 313 -23.72 -14.43 0.47
N ARG A 314 -23.54 -13.25 1.08
CA ARG A 314 -24.60 -12.30 1.40
C ARG A 314 -24.08 -10.88 1.28
N ARG A 315 -24.91 -9.97 0.75
CA ARG A 315 -24.65 -8.53 0.69
C ARG A 315 -25.64 -7.78 1.57
N ILE A 316 -25.18 -7.37 2.75
CA ILE A 316 -25.88 -6.39 3.59
C ILE A 316 -25.31 -5.00 3.31
N GLY A 317 -23.99 -4.90 3.22
CA GLY A 317 -23.29 -3.74 2.68
C GLY A 317 -22.89 -3.94 1.21
N PRO A 318 -22.32 -2.91 0.57
CA PRO A 318 -21.84 -2.99 -0.81
C PRO A 318 -20.71 -4.03 -0.99
N ASP A 319 -20.51 -4.50 -2.21
CA ASP A 319 -19.35 -5.31 -2.56
C ASP A 319 -18.05 -4.48 -2.45
N LEU A 320 -16.99 -5.10 -1.92
CA LEU A 320 -15.74 -4.42 -1.63
C LEU A 320 -14.60 -4.78 -2.60
N SER A 321 -14.82 -5.64 -3.61
CA SER A 321 -13.80 -6.10 -4.56
C SER A 321 -13.12 -4.97 -5.34
N ARG A 322 -13.73 -3.78 -5.41
CA ARG A 322 -13.21 -2.60 -6.11
C ARG A 322 -13.01 -1.37 -5.22
N THR A 323 -12.96 -1.57 -3.89
CA THR A 323 -12.91 -0.47 -2.92
C THR A 323 -11.68 0.42 -3.06
N GLY A 324 -10.52 -0.13 -3.41
CA GLY A 324 -9.29 0.64 -3.59
C GLY A 324 -9.43 1.74 -4.63
N ILE A 325 -10.09 1.46 -5.75
CA ILE A 325 -10.36 2.44 -6.81
C ILE A 325 -11.59 3.29 -6.48
N LYS A 326 -12.63 2.70 -5.90
CA LYS A 326 -13.91 3.38 -5.68
C LYS A 326 -13.89 4.36 -4.51
N ARG A 327 -13.13 4.05 -3.45
CA ARG A 327 -13.02 4.84 -2.22
C ARG A 327 -11.54 4.91 -1.78
N PRO A 328 -10.64 5.55 -2.54
CA PRO A 328 -9.22 5.64 -2.19
C PRO A 328 -8.94 6.58 -1.02
N SER A 329 -9.91 7.44 -0.65
CA SER A 329 -9.71 8.45 0.39
C SER A 329 -9.58 7.80 1.78
N ARG A 330 -8.36 7.86 2.34
CA ARG A 330 -8.10 7.49 3.74
C ARG A 330 -9.01 8.22 4.71
N ASP A 331 -9.28 9.50 4.49
CA ASP A 331 -10.17 10.31 5.34
C ASP A 331 -11.61 9.82 5.31
N TRP A 332 -12.10 9.40 4.14
CA TRP A 332 -13.41 8.76 4.03
C TRP A 332 -13.44 7.46 4.83
N HIS A 333 -12.42 6.61 4.73
CA HIS A 333 -12.34 5.37 5.52
C HIS A 333 -12.30 5.66 7.02
N LYS A 334 -11.52 6.66 7.47
CA LYS A 334 -11.50 7.07 8.88
C LYS A 334 -12.89 7.45 9.36
N ALA A 335 -13.56 8.35 8.64
CA ALA A 335 -14.91 8.78 8.99
C ALA A 335 -15.92 7.62 8.95
N HIS A 336 -15.80 6.73 7.97
CA HIS A 336 -16.69 5.59 7.78
C HIS A 336 -16.53 4.55 8.89
N PHE A 337 -15.31 4.16 9.26
CA PHE A 337 -15.09 3.22 10.37
C PHE A 337 -15.45 3.84 11.72
N TRP A 338 -15.19 5.13 11.93
CA TRP A 338 -15.52 5.81 13.19
C TRP A 338 -17.03 6.00 13.39
N ALA A 339 -17.73 6.48 12.36
CA ALA A 339 -19.15 6.78 12.37
C ALA A 339 -19.79 6.50 11.00
N PRO A 340 -20.11 5.23 10.68
CA PRO A 340 -20.59 4.85 9.35
C PRO A 340 -21.82 5.62 8.89
N LYS A 341 -22.74 5.94 9.81
CA LYS A 341 -23.98 6.70 9.54
C LYS A 341 -23.72 8.14 9.09
N THR A 342 -22.61 8.73 9.53
CA THR A 342 -22.22 10.09 9.16
C THR A 342 -21.56 10.12 7.78
N ALA A 343 -20.67 9.17 7.50
CA ALA A 343 -20.01 9.06 6.19
C ALA A 343 -20.91 8.44 5.10
N SER A 344 -21.93 7.70 5.49
CA SER A 344 -22.88 7.02 4.60
C SER A 344 -24.27 7.04 5.23
N ALA A 345 -25.10 7.98 4.79
CA ALA A 345 -26.46 8.15 5.29
C ALA A 345 -27.26 6.84 5.19
N GLY A 346 -27.95 6.48 6.27
CA GLY A 346 -28.72 5.23 6.34
C GLY A 346 -27.88 3.97 6.57
N SER A 347 -26.56 4.08 6.77
CA SER A 347 -25.72 2.92 7.05
C SER A 347 -26.16 2.16 8.30
N ILE A 348 -26.25 0.83 8.17
CA ILE A 348 -26.48 -0.10 9.28
C ILE A 348 -25.20 -0.78 9.75
N MET A 349 -24.05 -0.42 9.17
CA MET A 349 -22.74 -0.93 9.58
C MET A 349 -22.43 -0.51 11.04
N PRO A 350 -21.91 -1.42 11.89
CA PRO A 350 -21.41 -1.06 13.22
C PRO A 350 -20.23 -0.08 13.16
N SER A 351 -20.03 0.71 14.22
CA SER A 351 -18.84 1.57 14.34
C SER A 351 -17.64 0.76 14.85
N PHE A 352 -16.48 0.94 14.22
CA PHE A 352 -15.20 0.32 14.58
C PHE A 352 -14.30 1.33 15.29
N LYS A 353 -14.79 1.94 16.37
CA LYS A 353 -14.05 2.98 17.11
C LYS A 353 -12.74 2.47 17.72
N HIS A 354 -12.61 1.17 17.97
CA HIS A 354 -11.38 0.55 18.47
C HIS A 354 -10.24 0.52 17.45
N PHE A 355 -10.51 0.79 16.16
CA PHE A 355 -9.46 1.06 15.17
C PHE A 355 -8.78 2.41 15.37
N PHE A 356 -9.24 3.17 16.36
CA PHE A 356 -8.73 4.47 16.71
C PHE A 356 -8.32 4.48 18.18
N ASP A 357 -7.35 5.31 18.48
CA ASP A 357 -6.64 5.44 19.75
C ASP A 357 -5.69 4.27 20.06
N PHE A 358 -4.64 4.57 20.84
CA PHE A 358 -3.63 3.60 21.27
C PHE A 358 -3.99 2.92 22.60
N ASP A 359 -5.26 2.89 22.96
CA ASP A 359 -5.68 2.18 24.17
C ASP A 359 -6.15 0.76 23.84
N PRO A 360 -5.34 -0.28 24.12
CA PRO A 360 -5.74 -1.67 23.91
C PRO A 360 -6.95 -2.09 24.76
N ARG A 361 -7.41 -1.25 25.69
CA ARG A 361 -8.59 -1.46 26.53
C ARG A 361 -9.81 -0.63 26.08
N GLY A 362 -9.66 0.26 25.10
CA GLY A 362 -10.73 1.13 24.59
C GLY A 362 -11.29 2.15 25.59
N THR A 363 -10.55 2.51 26.64
CA THR A 363 -10.99 3.43 27.71
C THR A 363 -10.70 4.90 27.42
N ARG A 364 -9.78 5.20 26.51
CA ARG A 364 -9.45 6.57 26.12
C ARG A 364 -10.38 7.02 24.99
N GLN A 365 -11.27 7.97 25.27
CA GLN A 365 -12.13 8.59 24.26
C GLN A 365 -11.42 9.83 23.68
N SER A 366 -10.64 9.67 22.62
CA SER A 366 -10.30 10.83 21.78
C SER A 366 -11.57 11.26 21.04
N GLU A 367 -11.94 12.54 21.11
CA GLU A 367 -13.07 13.05 20.32
C GLU A 367 -12.78 13.03 18.80
N VAL A 368 -11.50 12.99 18.42
CA VAL A 368 -11.04 13.16 17.03
C VAL A 368 -10.67 11.82 16.38
N GLY A 369 -10.63 10.71 17.13
CA GLY A 369 -10.36 9.35 16.63
C GLY A 369 -9.02 9.23 15.89
N ILE A 370 -7.93 8.93 16.60
CA ILE A 370 -6.60 8.83 15.99
C ILE A 370 -6.41 7.43 15.41
N PRO A 371 -6.16 7.24 14.11
CA PRO A 371 -5.96 5.90 13.56
C PRO A 371 -4.82 5.14 14.23
N ASN A 372 -5.06 3.89 14.59
CA ASN A 372 -4.03 2.97 15.06
C ASN A 372 -3.67 1.94 13.96
N TYR A 373 -2.84 0.94 14.29
CA TYR A 373 -2.45 -0.07 13.30
C TYR A 373 -3.59 -0.94 12.81
N GLN A 374 -4.69 -1.09 13.57
CA GLN A 374 -5.85 -1.83 13.09
C GLN A 374 -6.51 -1.07 11.96
N PHE A 375 -6.71 0.25 12.12
CA PHE A 375 -7.17 1.10 11.02
C PHE A 375 -6.23 1.02 9.81
N GLU A 376 -4.92 1.20 10.01
CA GLU A 376 -3.99 1.15 8.89
C GLU A 376 -3.97 -0.21 8.22
N GLY A 377 -3.97 -1.29 9.00
CA GLY A 377 -4.02 -2.63 8.46
C GLY A 377 -5.23 -2.83 7.56
N ILE A 378 -6.44 -2.58 8.09
CA ILE A 378 -7.67 -2.76 7.30
C ILE A 378 -7.72 -1.82 6.10
N TYR A 379 -7.27 -0.56 6.25
CA TYR A 379 -7.22 0.40 5.16
C TYR A 379 -6.30 -0.09 4.03
N GLN A 380 -5.07 -0.49 4.36
CA GLN A 380 -4.11 -1.01 3.37
C GLN A 380 -4.66 -2.27 2.67
N TYR A 381 -5.31 -3.17 3.40
CA TYR A 381 -5.97 -4.34 2.82
C TYR A 381 -7.16 -4.01 1.92
N LEU A 382 -7.92 -2.95 2.21
CA LEU A 382 -9.00 -2.51 1.32
C LEU A 382 -8.46 -1.81 0.06
N MET A 383 -7.32 -1.12 0.17
CA MET A 383 -6.70 -0.43 -0.96
C MET A 383 -6.11 -1.38 -2.00
N VAL A 384 -5.81 -2.63 -1.63
CA VAL A 384 -5.43 -3.66 -2.63
C VAL A 384 -6.64 -4.20 -3.41
N LYS A 385 -7.89 -3.85 -3.06
CA LYS A 385 -9.09 -4.37 -3.73
C LYS A 385 -9.39 -3.61 -5.00
N GLY A 386 -9.27 -4.29 -6.13
CA GLY A 386 -9.61 -3.78 -7.44
C GLY A 386 -8.45 -3.13 -8.19
N THR A 387 -7.38 -2.80 -7.48
CA THR A 387 -6.10 -2.30 -8.02
C THR A 387 -5.21 -3.42 -8.57
N ARG A 388 -5.55 -4.69 -8.33
CA ARG A 388 -4.77 -5.89 -8.69
C ARG A 388 -4.81 -6.32 -10.16
N ILE A 389 -5.84 -5.97 -10.93
CA ILE A 389 -5.97 -6.46 -12.31
C ILE A 389 -5.36 -5.46 -13.30
N THR A 390 -5.49 -4.17 -13.03
CA THR A 390 -5.21 -3.10 -13.98
C THR A 390 -4.93 -1.82 -13.22
N ALA A 391 -4.00 -1.01 -13.72
CA ALA A 391 -3.83 0.35 -13.25
C ALA A 391 -5.20 1.09 -13.29
N PRO A 392 -5.54 2.00 -12.36
CA PRO A 392 -6.91 2.51 -12.11
C PRO A 392 -7.72 3.02 -13.32
N THR A 393 -7.07 3.25 -14.46
CA THR A 393 -7.63 3.80 -15.70
C THR A 393 -7.66 2.82 -16.88
N LYS A 394 -6.97 1.67 -16.79
CA LYS A 394 -6.85 0.69 -17.88
C LYS A 394 -7.73 -0.52 -17.61
N ALA A 395 -9.03 -0.34 -17.43
CA ALA A 395 -9.85 -1.48 -17.09
C ALA A 395 -9.80 -2.59 -18.15
N TRP A 396 -10.16 -3.79 -17.71
CA TRP A 396 -10.30 -5.08 -18.41
C TRP A 396 -10.91 -5.09 -19.84
N TRP A 397 -11.50 -3.98 -20.31
CA TRP A 397 -12.05 -3.86 -21.66
C TRP A 397 -10.99 -3.66 -22.77
N LEU A 398 -9.70 -3.49 -22.43
CA LEU A 398 -8.59 -3.43 -23.40
C LEU A 398 -8.33 -4.81 -24.03
N GLY A 399 -9.27 -5.26 -24.87
CA GLY A 399 -9.11 -6.36 -25.82
C GLY A 399 -9.86 -7.65 -25.49
N LYS A 400 -10.45 -7.78 -24.30
CA LYS A 400 -11.22 -8.97 -23.87
C LYS A 400 -12.47 -8.57 -23.09
N ASP A 401 -13.33 -7.74 -23.67
CA ASP A 401 -14.71 -7.52 -23.18
C ASP A 401 -15.66 -8.50 -23.91
N PRO A 402 -15.74 -9.78 -23.51
CA PRO A 402 -16.52 -10.80 -24.26
C PRO A 402 -18.01 -10.48 -24.30
N VAL A 403 -18.49 -9.60 -23.44
CA VAL A 403 -19.91 -9.24 -23.32
C VAL A 403 -20.23 -7.86 -23.89
N GLN A 404 -19.23 -7.09 -24.35
CA GLN A 404 -19.40 -5.74 -24.91
C GLN A 404 -20.12 -4.80 -23.93
N THR A 405 -19.68 -4.82 -22.68
CA THR A 405 -20.25 -4.09 -21.54
C THR A 405 -20.48 -2.62 -21.83
N LEU A 406 -19.51 -1.95 -22.47
CA LEU A 406 -19.64 -0.53 -22.82
C LEU A 406 -20.82 -0.30 -23.77
N GLN A 407 -21.00 -1.16 -24.77
CA GLN A 407 -22.12 -1.07 -25.72
C GLN A 407 -23.47 -1.36 -25.05
N ILE A 408 -23.50 -2.22 -24.03
CA ILE A 408 -24.71 -2.50 -23.24
C ILE A 408 -25.07 -1.29 -22.36
N ILE A 409 -24.09 -0.71 -21.66
CA ILE A 409 -24.29 0.46 -20.79
C ILE A 409 -24.74 1.68 -21.61
N GLU A 410 -24.16 1.88 -22.79
CA GLU A 410 -24.50 2.99 -23.69
C GLU A 410 -25.77 2.73 -24.53
N GLY A 411 -26.47 1.60 -24.32
CA GLY A 411 -27.68 1.25 -25.05
C GLY A 411 -27.47 1.00 -26.55
N ARG A 412 -26.23 0.77 -26.99
CA ARG A 412 -25.84 0.55 -28.40
C ARG A 412 -26.01 -0.91 -28.85
N LYS A 413 -26.17 -1.85 -27.90
CA LYS A 413 -26.52 -3.24 -28.21
C LYS A 413 -28.05 -3.42 -28.16
N ARG A 414 -28.70 -3.40 -29.32
CA ARG A 414 -30.09 -3.90 -29.44
C ARG A 414 -30.05 -5.43 -29.36
N GLU A 415 -30.89 -6.01 -28.52
CA GLU A 415 -31.10 -7.45 -28.46
C GLU A 415 -31.53 -7.96 -29.85
N GLU A 416 -30.66 -8.73 -30.52
CA GLU A 416 -31.13 -9.68 -31.52
C GLU A 416 -31.74 -10.85 -30.75
N ARG A 417 -33.08 -10.95 -30.81
CA ARG A 417 -33.84 -12.11 -30.35
C ARG A 417 -33.77 -13.24 -31.36
#